data_AF-A0A6C1DMJ6-F1
#
_entry.id   AF-A0A6C1DMJ6-F1
#
_cell.length_a   1.000
_cell.length_b   1.000
_cell.length_c   1.000
_cell.angle_alpha   90.00
_cell.angle_beta   90.00
_cell.angle_gamma   90.00
#
_symmetry.space_group_name_H-M   'P 1'
#
loop_
_entity.id
_entity.type
_entity.pdbx_description
1 polymer ?
#
loop_
_entity_poly.entity_id
_entity_poly.type
_entity_poly.pdbx_seq_one_letter_code
_entity_poly.pdbx_strand_id
1 'polypeptide(L)'
;MQNKWHLYFQYNPNDTVWGLPLFWGHATSNDLTHWQDEPVAIAPKRNDSGAYSGSMVIDHNNTSGFFNDTVDPRQRCVAIWTLQKVKNNTLAIP
;
A
#
# COMPACT_ATOMS: atom_id res chain seq x y z
N MET A 1 21.16 8.89 4.78
CA MET A 1 19.70 8.98 4.98
C MET A 1 19.10 9.44 3.66
N GLN A 2 18.15 8.69 3.09
CA GLN A 2 17.40 9.24 1.95
C GLN A 2 16.29 10.12 2.55
N ASN A 3 16.46 11.45 2.46
CA ASN A 3 15.42 12.42 2.84
C ASN A 3 14.34 12.44 1.76
N LYS A 4 13.50 11.40 1.75
CA LYS A 4 12.38 11.27 0.81
C LYS A 4 11.07 11.23 1.58
N TRP A 5 10.12 12.01 1.11
CA TRP A 5 8.71 11.85 1.39
C TRP A 5 8.14 10.73 0.53
N HIS A 6 7.31 9.89 1.12
CA HIS A 6 6.62 8.80 0.44
C HIS A 6 5.11 9.06 0.52
N LEU A 7 4.46 9.15 -0.64
CA LEU A 7 3.01 9.25 -0.77
C LEU A 7 2.48 7.94 -1.37
N TYR A 8 1.46 7.39 -0.73
CA TYR A 8 0.71 6.24 -1.24
C TYR A 8 -0.75 6.64 -1.44
N PHE A 9 -1.40 6.09 -2.46
CA PHE A 9 -2.77 6.46 -2.83
C PHE A 9 -3.51 5.28 -3.46
N GLN A 10 -4.84 5.25 -3.33
CA GLN A 10 -5.67 4.25 -4.02
C GLN A 10 -5.55 4.47 -5.53
N TYR A 11 -5.20 3.40 -6.25
CA TYR A 11 -4.83 3.49 -7.65
C TYR A 11 -5.48 2.37 -8.47
N ASN A 12 -6.15 2.77 -9.55
CA ASN A 12 -6.60 1.88 -10.62
C ASN A 12 -5.76 2.18 -11.88
N PRO A 13 -4.80 1.32 -12.26
CA PRO A 13 -3.97 1.53 -13.45
C PRO A 13 -4.72 1.29 -14.77
N ASN A 14 -5.87 0.64 -14.73
CA ASN A 14 -6.54 0.12 -15.93
C ASN A 14 -7.68 1.01 -16.43
N ASP A 15 -8.13 1.97 -15.62
CA ASP A 15 -9.23 2.86 -15.97
C ASP A 15 -9.10 4.18 -15.20
N THR A 16 -9.81 5.21 -15.67
CA THR A 16 -9.89 6.54 -15.04
C THR A 16 -11.00 6.64 -14.00
N VAL A 17 -11.78 5.57 -13.82
CA VAL A 17 -12.79 5.43 -12.78
C VAL A 17 -12.34 4.46 -11.68
N TRP A 18 -12.92 4.59 -10.50
CA TRP A 18 -12.68 3.65 -9.41
C TRP A 18 -13.09 2.22 -9.80
N GLY A 19 -12.27 1.23 -9.44
CA GLY A 19 -12.57 -0.18 -9.74
C GLY A 19 -11.62 -1.15 -9.04
N LEU A 20 -12.00 -2.43 -9.07
CA LEU A 20 -11.15 -3.55 -8.66
C LEU A 20 -10.48 -4.17 -9.90
N PRO A 21 -9.25 -4.70 -9.79
CA PRO A 21 -8.39 -4.68 -8.61
C PRO A 21 -7.88 -3.27 -8.27
N LEU A 22 -7.90 -2.94 -6.98
CA LEU A 22 -7.44 -1.64 -6.48
C LEU A 22 -6.09 -1.78 -5.79
N PHE A 23 -5.14 -0.93 -6.16
CA PHE A 23 -3.74 -0.98 -5.73
C PHE A 23 -3.39 0.20 -4.83
N TRP A 24 -2.23 0.14 -4.17
CA TRP A 24 -1.54 1.34 -3.71
C TRP A 24 -0.53 1.80 -4.76
N GLY A 25 -0.83 2.93 -5.40
CA GLY A 25 0.15 3.72 -6.14
C GLY A 25 1.17 4.34 -5.17
N HIS A 26 2.34 4.71 -5.69
CA HIS A 26 3.45 5.23 -4.90
C HIS A 26 4.15 6.35 -5.66
N ALA A 27 4.43 7.45 -4.97
CA ALA A 27 5.29 8.53 -5.45
C ALA A 27 6.27 8.94 -4.36
N THR A 28 7.46 9.40 -4.75
CA THR A 28 8.43 10.02 -3.84
C THR A 28 8.69 11.48 -4.17
N SER A 29 9.05 12.26 -3.15
CA SER A 29 9.45 13.66 -3.30
C SER A 29 10.51 14.03 -2.28
N ASN A 30 11.39 14.98 -2.62
CA ASN A 30 12.34 15.55 -1.67
C ASN A 30 11.80 16.87 -1.05
N ASP A 31 10.75 17.46 -1.62
CA ASP A 31 10.29 18.83 -1.31
C ASP A 31 8.75 18.97 -1.19
N LEU A 32 8.01 17.86 -1.27
CA LEU A 32 6.54 17.77 -1.24
C LEU A 32 5.83 18.50 -2.40
N THR A 33 6.56 19.01 -3.40
CA THR A 33 6.01 19.75 -4.54
C THR A 33 6.25 19.02 -5.85
N HIS A 34 7.47 18.54 -6.05
CA HIS A 34 7.86 17.78 -7.24
C HIS A 34 7.85 16.29 -6.91
N TRP A 35 7.08 15.53 -7.69
CA TRP A 35 6.84 14.11 -7.43
C TRP A 35 7.43 13.27 -8.55
N GLN A 36 8.06 12.17 -8.15
CA GLN A 36 8.49 11.10 -9.03
C GLN A 36 7.53 9.92 -8.85
N ASP A 37 6.91 9.49 -9.94
CA ASP A 37 6.12 8.25 -9.96
C ASP A 37 7.06 7.07 -9.73
N GLU A 38 6.65 6.18 -8.81
CA GLU A 38 7.34 4.95 -8.46
C GLU A 38 6.48 3.73 -8.84
N PRO A 39 7.05 2.52 -8.90
CA PRO A 39 6.28 1.31 -9.11
C PRO A 39 5.18 1.11 -8.06
N VAL A 40 4.11 0.40 -8.44
CA VAL A 40 3.03 0.01 -7.53
C VAL A 40 3.58 -0.67 -6.27
N ALA A 41 3.19 -0.17 -5.10
CA ALA A 41 3.73 -0.62 -3.82
C ALA A 41 3.01 -1.85 -3.25
N ILE A 42 1.67 -1.87 -3.30
CA ILE A 42 0.85 -2.98 -2.80
C ILE A 42 -0.19 -3.35 -3.86
N ALA A 43 -0.19 -4.63 -4.24
CA ALA A 43 -1.16 -5.20 -5.14
C ALA A 43 -2.11 -6.17 -4.42
N PRO A 44 -3.41 -6.16 -4.73
CA PRO A 44 -4.31 -7.20 -4.27
C PRO A 44 -3.95 -8.54 -4.94
N LYS A 45 -4.11 -9.65 -4.23
CA LYS A 45 -3.82 -10.99 -4.79
C LYS A 45 -4.83 -11.45 -5.84
N ARG A 46 -6.02 -10.85 -5.88
CA ARG A 46 -7.14 -11.25 -6.75
C ARG A 46 -7.78 -10.04 -7.40
N ASN A 47 -8.31 -10.25 -8.61
CA ASN A 47 -8.98 -9.21 -9.39
C ASN A 47 -10.31 -8.74 -8.77
N ASP A 48 -10.93 -9.55 -7.91
CA ASP A 48 -12.16 -9.25 -7.16
C ASP A 48 -11.88 -8.66 -5.76
N SER A 49 -10.66 -8.16 -5.54
CA SER A 49 -10.22 -7.60 -4.26
C SER A 49 -9.41 -6.32 -4.44
N GLY A 50 -9.33 -5.52 -3.38
CA GLY A 50 -8.58 -4.28 -3.38
C GLY A 50 -7.75 -4.10 -2.12
N ALA A 51 -6.56 -3.53 -2.29
CA ALA A 51 -5.78 -2.95 -1.22
C ALA A 51 -6.30 -1.53 -0.93
N TYR A 52 -7.21 -1.43 0.04
CA TYR A 52 -7.86 -0.17 0.39
C TYR A 52 -6.95 0.68 1.28
N SER A 53 -7.45 1.84 1.70
CA SER A 53 -6.73 2.78 2.58
C SER A 53 -6.10 2.12 3.80
N GLY A 54 -5.08 2.83 4.30
CA GLY A 54 -4.28 2.42 5.44
C GLY A 54 -3.25 3.48 5.78
N SER A 55 -2.31 3.09 6.63
CA SER A 55 -1.19 3.92 7.08
C SER A 55 0.12 3.15 7.03
N MET A 56 1.23 3.88 7.18
CA MET A 56 2.58 3.33 7.26
C MET A 56 3.20 3.77 8.58
N VAL A 57 3.91 2.87 9.26
CA VAL A 57 4.71 3.18 10.45
C VAL A 57 6.17 2.79 10.23
N ILE A 58 7.08 3.43 10.96
CA ILE A 58 8.48 3.03 11.03
C ILE A 58 8.69 2.25 12.33
N ASP A 59 8.97 0.96 12.22
CA ASP A 59 9.21 0.06 13.34
C ASP A 59 10.69 0.09 13.76
N HIS A 60 11.10 1.20 14.36
CA HIS A 60 12.50 1.43 14.74
C HIS A 60 13.10 0.28 15.56
N ASN A 61 12.35 -0.26 16.50
CA ASN A 61 12.81 -1.28 17.43
C ASN A 61 12.54 -2.72 16.94
N ASN A 62 12.12 -2.90 15.68
CA ASN A 62 11.79 -4.20 15.11
C ASN A 62 10.79 -5.00 15.98
N THR A 63 9.80 -4.33 16.55
CA THR A 63 8.77 -4.93 17.39
C THR A 63 7.90 -5.94 16.63
N SER A 64 7.82 -5.79 15.31
CA SER A 64 7.18 -6.74 14.40
C SER A 64 7.99 -8.01 14.16
N GLY A 65 9.32 -7.97 14.34
CA GLY A 65 10.24 -9.06 14.03
C GLY A 65 10.50 -9.32 12.55
N PHE A 66 10.07 -8.41 11.65
CA PHE A 66 10.22 -8.61 10.19
C PHE A 66 11.61 -8.26 9.66
N PHE A 67 12.37 -7.41 10.36
CA PHE A 67 13.62 -6.84 9.85
C PHE A 67 14.83 -7.52 10.47
N ASN A 68 15.87 -7.75 9.66
CA ASN A 68 17.18 -8.16 10.17
C ASN A 68 18.04 -6.92 10.52
N ASP A 69 19.21 -7.16 11.10
CA ASP A 69 20.11 -6.09 11.56
C ASP A 69 20.75 -5.27 10.43
N THR A 70 20.64 -5.71 9.17
CA THR A 70 21.17 -4.97 8.02
C THR A 70 20.25 -3.85 7.54
N VAL A 71 18.97 -3.87 7.93
CA VAL A 71 18.01 -2.82 7.60
C VAL A 71 18.13 -1.69 8.62
N ASP A 72 18.49 -0.48 8.16
CA ASP A 72 18.55 0.74 8.98
C ASP A 72 17.24 0.91 9.77
N PRO A 73 17.27 1.09 11.11
CA PRO A 73 16.08 1.28 11.93
C PRO A 73 15.09 2.34 11.44
N ARG A 74 15.55 3.34 10.69
CA ARG A 74 14.69 4.41 10.14
C ARG A 74 14.03 4.05 8.82
N GLN A 75 14.35 2.89 8.25
CA GLN A 75 13.82 2.39 6.97
C GLN A 75 12.93 1.15 7.16
N ARG A 76 12.60 0.80 8.41
CA ARG A 76 11.77 -0.35 8.78
C ARG A 76 10.29 -0.05 8.63
N CYS A 77 9.86 0.20 7.39
CA CYS A 77 8.49 0.58 7.09
C CYS A 77 7.53 -0.62 7.13
N VAL A 78 6.43 -0.50 7.88
CA VAL A 78 5.35 -1.50 7.95
C VAL A 78 4.03 -0.84 7.55
N ALA A 79 3.38 -1.38 6.53
CA ALA A 79 2.07 -0.92 6.06
C ALA A 79 0.94 -1.65 6.79
N ILE A 80 -0.05 -0.89 7.28
CA ILE A 80 -1.26 -1.39 7.91
C ILE A 80 -2.44 -0.91 7.06
N TRP A 81 -3.14 -1.83 6.40
CA TRP A 81 -4.10 -1.50 5.36
C TRP A 81 -5.30 -2.45 5.37
N THR A 82 -6.39 -2.03 4.73
CA THR A 82 -7.63 -2.82 4.68
C THR A 82 -7.67 -3.69 3.42
N LEU A 83 -7.76 -5.01 3.59
CA LEU A 83 -8.04 -5.92 2.48
C LEU A 83 -9.55 -6.03 2.27
N GLN A 84 -10.06 -5.43 1.20
CA GLN A 84 -11.47 -5.55 0.81
C GLN A 84 -11.62 -6.63 -0.27
N LYS A 85 -12.63 -7.49 -0.10
CA LYS A 85 -13.02 -8.50 -1.09
C LYS A 85 -14.51 -8.39 -1.38
N VAL A 86 -14.91 -8.59 -2.63
CA VAL A 86 -16.33 -8.77 -2.94
C VAL A 86 -16.82 -10.03 -2.23
N LYS A 87 -17.91 -9.92 -1.45
CA LYS A 87 -18.59 -11.10 -0.90
C LYS A 87 -19.37 -11.77 -2.02
N ASN A 88 -19.11 -13.05 -2.26
CA ASN A 88 -20.02 -13.86 -3.05
C ASN A 88 -21.30 -14.07 -2.22
N ASN A 89 -22.35 -13.29 -2.50
CA ASN A 89 -23.69 -13.62 -2.02
C ASN A 89 -24.23 -14.78 -2.85
N THR A 90 -23.82 -16.01 -2.53
CA THR A 90 -24.72 -17.15 -2.74
C THR A 90 -25.81 -16.98 -1.70
N LEU A 91 -26.90 -16.32 -2.11
CA LEU A 91 -28.14 -16.35 -1.36
C LEU A 91 -28.51 -17.83 -1.18
N ALA A 92 -28.45 -18.29 0.08
CA ALA A 92 -29.26 -19.41 0.51
C ALA A 92 -30.71 -18.99 0.23
N ILE A 93 -31.25 -19.53 -0.85
CA ILE A 93 -32.70 -19.59 -1.07
C ILE A 93 -33.21 -20.51 0.05
N PRO A 94 -34.15 -20.08 0.91
CA PRO A 94 -34.83 -21.00 1.81
C PRO A 94 -35.62 -22.05 1.02
#